data_AF-A0A2A5BIR7-F1
#
_entry.id   AF-A0A2A5BIR7-F1
#
_cell.length_a   1.000
_cell.length_b   1.000
_cell.length_c   1.000
_cell.angle_alpha   90.00
_cell.angle_beta   90.00
_cell.angle_gamma   90.00
#
_symmetry.space_group_name_H-M   'P 1'
#
loop_
_entity.id
_entity.type
_entity.pdbx_description
1 polymer ?
#
loop_
_entity_poly.entity_id
_entity_poly.type
_entity_poly.pdbx_seq_one_letter_code
_entity_poly.pdbx_strand_id
1 'polypeptide(L)'
;MASIAQAGLIQVSEVSASHTFGNYRANNLINESGLSGDLHDGGANSKWLSYRVNGFVLFDLGAIFDISSSNIWNYGGGCCGNSRSVKDIIVEASLDGNTYFNVGSYVLNQPKDLPFGPDEILLDTTAQYIKFTLKSNYGDANYIGLSEVKFFSELLPISAPASIVLFGLGLIGLGLLRKKG
;
A
#
# COMPACT_ATOMS: atom_id res chain seq x y z
N MET A 1 30.02 -5.26 3.16
CA MET A 1 28.95 -4.96 2.18
C MET A 1 27.78 -4.39 2.95
N ALA A 2 27.24 -3.24 2.55
CA ALA A 2 25.96 -2.77 3.09
C ALA A 2 24.85 -3.62 2.47
N SER A 3 24.00 -4.22 3.29
CA SER A 3 22.76 -4.84 2.81
C SER A 3 21.78 -3.72 2.50
N ILE A 4 21.36 -3.61 1.24
CA ILE A 4 20.26 -2.73 0.87
C ILE A 4 18.99 -3.48 1.24
N ALA A 5 18.23 -2.98 2.21
CA ALA A 5 16.90 -3.51 2.49
C ALA A 5 15.92 -2.92 1.47
N GLN A 6 15.02 -3.75 0.95
CA GLN A 6 13.98 -3.38 -0.03
C GLN A 6 12.63 -3.39 0.68
N ALA A 7 11.78 -2.38 0.42
CA ALA A 7 10.46 -2.28 1.01
C ALA A 7 9.60 -3.49 0.61
N GLY A 8 8.92 -4.11 1.59
CA GLY A 8 8.16 -5.34 1.37
C GLY A 8 6.83 -5.04 0.69
N LEU A 9 6.55 -5.63 -0.47
CA LEU A 9 5.23 -5.54 -1.09
C LEU A 9 4.19 -6.23 -0.20
N ILE A 10 3.22 -5.45 0.29
CA ILE A 10 2.09 -5.93 1.07
C ILE A 10 1.05 -6.49 0.10
N GLN A 11 0.66 -7.75 0.30
CA GLN A 11 -0.42 -8.38 -0.46
C GLN A 11 -1.77 -7.90 0.08
N VAL A 12 -2.59 -7.28 -0.78
CA VAL A 12 -3.95 -6.87 -0.41
C VAL A 12 -4.86 -8.10 -0.39
N SER A 13 -5.59 -8.29 0.70
CA SER A 13 -6.51 -9.43 0.87
C SER A 13 -7.83 -9.21 0.12
N GLU A 14 -8.42 -8.01 0.24
CA GLU A 14 -9.66 -7.65 -0.43
C GLU A 14 -9.65 -6.17 -0.86
N VAL A 15 -10.34 -5.86 -1.96
CA VAL A 15 -10.63 -4.49 -2.37
C VAL A 15 -12.10 -4.34 -2.72
N SER A 16 -12.73 -3.30 -2.20
CA SER A 16 -14.10 -2.90 -2.51
C SER A 16 -14.16 -1.44 -2.92
N ALA A 17 -15.20 -1.05 -3.64
CA ALA A 17 -15.42 0.33 -4.04
C ALA A 17 -16.88 0.71 -3.88
N SER A 18 -17.15 1.93 -3.42
CA SER A 18 -18.52 2.42 -3.18
C SER A 18 -19.44 2.37 -4.42
N HIS A 19 -18.86 2.44 -5.61
CA HIS A 19 -19.53 2.37 -6.90
C HIS A 19 -18.61 1.68 -7.91
N THR A 20 -19.15 0.89 -8.83
CA THR A 20 -18.40 0.23 -9.90
C THR A 20 -19.24 0.19 -11.18
N PHE A 21 -18.64 0.54 -12.32
CA PHE A 21 -19.27 0.55 -13.63
C PHE A 21 -19.07 -0.78 -14.35
N GLY A 22 -20.14 -1.58 -14.44
CA GLY A 22 -20.16 -2.81 -15.22
C GLY A 22 -19.04 -3.79 -14.83
N ASN A 23 -18.19 -4.15 -15.80
CA ASN A 23 -17.10 -5.12 -15.62
C ASN A 23 -15.75 -4.51 -15.22
N TYR A 24 -15.65 -3.19 -15.00
CA TYR A 24 -14.44 -2.52 -14.54
C TYR A 24 -14.28 -2.71 -13.02
N ARG A 25 -14.06 -3.96 -12.58
CA ARG A 25 -14.17 -4.40 -11.17
C ARG A 25 -13.06 -3.84 -10.30
N ALA A 26 -13.36 -3.63 -9.01
CA ALA A 26 -12.37 -3.17 -8.03
C ALA A 26 -11.16 -4.11 -7.91
N ASN A 27 -11.34 -5.43 -8.10
CA ASN A 27 -10.26 -6.41 -8.10
C ASN A 27 -9.14 -6.13 -9.13
N ASN A 28 -9.43 -5.36 -10.18
CA ASN A 28 -8.39 -4.93 -11.14
C ASN A 28 -7.33 -4.03 -10.51
N LEU A 29 -7.59 -3.46 -9.32
CA LEU A 29 -6.65 -2.62 -8.61
C LEU A 29 -5.57 -3.37 -7.83
N ILE A 30 -5.67 -4.70 -7.73
CA ILE A 30 -4.79 -5.53 -6.87
C ILE A 30 -4.41 -6.86 -7.52
N ASN A 31 -4.61 -7.01 -8.84
CA ASN A 31 -4.46 -8.29 -9.54
C ASN A 31 -3.40 -8.27 -10.64
N GLU A 32 -2.61 -7.20 -10.72
CA GLU A 32 -1.53 -7.01 -11.70
C GLU A 32 -2.01 -7.05 -13.18
N SER A 33 -3.32 -6.95 -13.43
CA SER A 33 -3.85 -6.96 -14.79
C SER A 33 -3.33 -5.74 -15.56
N GLY A 34 -2.85 -5.97 -16.78
CA GLY A 34 -2.27 -4.90 -17.61
C GLY A 34 -0.87 -4.45 -17.19
N LEU A 35 -0.27 -4.98 -16.13
CA LEU A 35 1.12 -4.69 -15.77
C LEU A 35 2.13 -5.48 -16.59
N SER A 36 3.25 -4.84 -16.91
CA SER A 36 4.47 -5.45 -17.43
C SER A 36 5.68 -4.79 -16.75
N GLY A 37 6.08 -5.33 -15.59
CA GLY A 37 6.94 -4.61 -14.65
C GLY A 37 6.16 -3.45 -14.03
N ASP A 38 6.79 -2.29 -13.84
CA ASP A 38 6.15 -1.10 -13.25
C ASP A 38 5.29 -0.30 -14.26
N LEU A 39 5.00 -0.86 -15.44
CA LEU A 39 4.29 -0.17 -16.53
C LEU A 39 2.94 -0.81 -16.81
N HIS A 40 1.87 -0.01 -16.77
CA HIS A 40 0.50 -0.45 -17.06
C HIS A 40 0.10 -0.12 -18.51
N ASP A 41 -0.53 -1.08 -19.20
CA ASP A 41 -0.83 -1.05 -20.65
C ASP A 41 -1.97 -0.10 -21.06
N GLY A 42 -2.89 0.21 -20.13
CA GLY A 42 -4.08 1.05 -20.36
C GLY A 42 -5.30 0.29 -20.86
N GLY A 43 -5.24 -1.04 -20.93
CA GLY A 43 -6.30 -1.94 -21.37
C GLY A 43 -7.60 -1.72 -20.58
N ALA A 44 -8.75 -1.71 -21.28
CA ALA A 44 -10.03 -1.38 -20.65
C ALA A 44 -10.42 -2.36 -19.53
N ASN A 45 -10.21 -3.66 -19.76
CA ASN A 45 -10.56 -4.72 -18.82
C ASN A 45 -9.59 -4.86 -17.65
N SER A 46 -8.45 -4.17 -17.69
CA SER A 46 -7.39 -4.17 -16.68
C SER A 46 -7.53 -3.04 -15.65
N LYS A 47 -8.64 -2.27 -15.69
CA LYS A 47 -8.83 -1.06 -14.87
C LYS A 47 -10.11 -1.13 -14.05
N TRP A 48 -10.16 -0.41 -12.93
CA TRP A 48 -11.40 -0.13 -12.21
C TRP A 48 -12.01 1.21 -12.66
N LEU A 49 -13.34 1.29 -12.63
CA LEU A 49 -14.07 2.52 -12.97
C LEU A 49 -15.35 2.63 -12.15
N SER A 50 -15.61 3.80 -11.60
CA SER A 50 -16.87 4.20 -10.97
C SER A 50 -17.74 5.02 -11.93
N TYR A 51 -19.07 4.91 -11.81
CA TYR A 51 -20.08 5.74 -12.50
C TYR A 51 -20.50 6.99 -11.69
N ARG A 52 -19.64 7.38 -10.74
CA ARG A 52 -19.70 8.59 -9.92
C ARG A 52 -18.30 9.19 -9.88
N VAL A 53 -18.19 10.51 -10.05
CA VAL A 53 -16.92 11.26 -9.96
C VAL A 53 -16.43 11.47 -8.52
N ASN A 54 -17.07 10.83 -7.54
CA ASN A 54 -16.71 10.81 -6.12
C ASN A 54 -17.07 9.45 -5.52
N GLY A 55 -16.59 9.20 -4.30
CA GLY A 55 -16.82 7.95 -3.57
C GLY A 55 -15.56 7.52 -2.83
N PHE A 56 -15.44 6.22 -2.58
CA PHE A 56 -14.21 5.63 -2.05
C PHE A 56 -13.86 4.29 -2.72
N VAL A 57 -12.58 3.95 -2.64
CA VAL A 57 -12.04 2.58 -2.74
C VAL A 57 -11.49 2.21 -1.35
N LEU A 58 -11.77 0.99 -0.88
CA LEU A 58 -11.34 0.46 0.41
C LEU A 58 -10.54 -0.82 0.17
N PHE A 59 -9.32 -0.86 0.67
CA PHE A 59 -8.40 -1.99 0.66
C PHE A 59 -8.33 -2.58 2.07
N ASP A 60 -8.55 -3.89 2.21
CA ASP A 60 -8.24 -4.66 3.41
C ASP A 60 -6.97 -5.45 3.15
N LEU A 61 -5.93 -5.19 3.95
CA LEU A 61 -4.63 -5.85 3.87
C LEU A 61 -4.63 -7.24 4.54
N GLY A 62 -5.71 -7.62 5.22
CA GLY A 62 -5.89 -8.91 5.91
C GLY A 62 -5.17 -9.03 7.26
N ALA A 63 -4.27 -8.09 7.57
CA ALA A 63 -3.59 -7.93 8.85
C ALA A 63 -3.16 -6.46 9.04
N ILE A 64 -2.74 -6.11 10.25
CA ILE A 64 -2.16 -4.78 10.54
C ILE A 64 -0.69 -4.78 10.06
N PHE A 65 -0.33 -3.78 9.26
CA PHE A 65 1.02 -3.53 8.76
C PHE A 65 1.49 -2.12 9.10
N ASP A 66 2.80 -1.94 9.25
CA ASP A 66 3.48 -0.64 9.18
C ASP A 66 3.77 -0.33 7.70
N ILE A 67 3.03 0.63 7.13
CA ILE A 67 2.96 0.94 5.70
C ILE A 67 3.74 2.23 5.43
N SER A 68 4.79 2.14 4.63
CA SER A 68 5.62 3.29 4.25
C SER A 68 5.04 4.06 3.08
N SER A 69 4.64 3.37 2.00
CA SER A 69 4.21 4.02 0.76
C SER A 69 3.20 3.21 -0.04
N SER A 70 2.61 3.85 -1.04
CA SER A 70 1.77 3.21 -2.05
C SER A 70 2.13 3.67 -3.45
N ASN A 71 2.23 2.72 -4.37
CA ASN A 71 2.32 2.99 -5.81
C ASN A 71 0.92 2.89 -6.41
N ILE A 72 0.49 3.96 -7.09
CA ILE A 72 -0.84 4.10 -7.66
C ILE A 72 -0.72 4.33 -9.16
N TRP A 73 -1.05 3.31 -9.95
CA TRP A 73 -1.28 3.47 -11.38
C TRP A 73 -2.67 4.08 -11.56
N ASN A 74 -2.71 5.35 -11.94
CA ASN A 74 -3.95 6.09 -12.16
C ASN A 74 -4.68 5.58 -13.44
N TYR A 75 -5.95 5.95 -13.67
CA TYR A 75 -6.61 5.57 -14.93
C TYR A 75 -5.97 6.30 -16.11
N GLY A 76 -5.02 5.65 -16.78
CA GLY A 76 -4.37 6.19 -17.96
C GLY A 76 -5.20 6.05 -19.23
N GLY A 77 -4.54 6.32 -20.37
CA GLY A 77 -5.13 6.25 -21.71
C GLY A 77 -5.59 4.85 -22.15
N GLY A 78 -5.74 4.66 -23.46
CA GLY A 78 -6.35 3.46 -24.02
C GLY A 78 -7.84 3.70 -24.25
N CYS A 79 -8.73 2.79 -23.82
CA CYS A 79 -10.16 3.09 -23.98
C CYS A 79 -10.54 4.34 -23.20
N CYS A 80 -11.38 5.13 -23.87
CA CYS A 80 -12.33 6.02 -23.24
C CYS A 80 -11.73 7.30 -22.63
N GLY A 81 -10.43 7.55 -22.80
CA GLY A 81 -9.74 8.80 -22.44
C GLY A 81 -9.24 8.89 -20.99
N ASN A 82 -8.17 9.67 -20.78
CA ASN A 82 -7.53 9.89 -19.48
C ASN A 82 -8.19 10.99 -18.63
N SER A 83 -9.27 11.63 -19.07
CA SER A 83 -10.03 12.60 -18.24
C SER A 83 -10.68 11.95 -16.99
N ARG A 84 -10.71 10.61 -16.97
CA ARG A 84 -11.20 9.75 -15.88
C ARG A 84 -10.17 9.45 -14.79
N SER A 85 -8.90 9.82 -15.00
CA SER A 85 -7.87 9.75 -13.96
C SER A 85 -8.38 10.43 -12.69
N VAL A 86 -8.24 9.77 -11.54
CA VAL A 86 -8.38 10.41 -10.23
C VAL A 86 -7.41 11.58 -10.16
N LYS A 87 -7.83 12.70 -9.55
CA LYS A 87 -6.96 13.84 -9.30
C LYS A 87 -6.73 14.02 -7.81
N ASP A 88 -7.72 14.55 -7.09
CA ASP A 88 -7.58 14.83 -5.66
C ASP A 88 -8.14 13.65 -4.83
N ILE A 89 -7.32 13.11 -3.92
CA ILE A 89 -7.71 12.06 -2.95
C ILE A 89 -7.45 12.48 -1.51
N ILE A 90 -8.24 11.92 -0.60
CA ILE A 90 -7.95 11.85 0.82
C ILE A 90 -7.66 10.39 1.16
N VAL A 91 -6.54 10.12 1.83
CA VAL A 91 -6.23 8.78 2.34
C VAL A 91 -6.61 8.73 3.82
N GLU A 92 -7.37 7.70 4.19
CA GLU A 92 -7.78 7.39 5.55
C GLU A 92 -7.35 5.97 5.89
N ALA A 93 -6.94 5.75 7.14
CA ALA A 93 -6.49 4.46 7.65
C ALA A 93 -7.35 3.99 8.82
N SER A 94 -7.41 2.68 9.04
CA SER A 94 -8.08 2.07 10.18
C SER A 94 -7.41 0.75 10.62
N LEU A 95 -7.45 0.48 11.92
CA LEU A 95 -7.01 -0.78 12.53
C LEU A 95 -8.16 -1.79 12.70
N ASP A 96 -9.41 -1.33 12.68
CA ASP A 96 -10.60 -2.11 13.06
C ASP A 96 -11.69 -2.16 11.97
N GLY A 97 -11.47 -1.48 10.83
CA GLY A 97 -12.42 -1.37 9.72
C GLY A 97 -13.60 -0.43 9.96
N ASN A 98 -13.74 0.11 11.17
CA ASN A 98 -14.89 0.91 11.64
C ASN A 98 -14.51 2.37 11.90
N THR A 99 -13.43 2.59 12.65
CA THR A 99 -12.93 3.91 13.03
C THR A 99 -11.78 4.30 12.10
N TYR A 100 -11.95 5.38 11.33
CA TYR A 100 -10.94 5.85 10.39
C TYR A 100 -10.31 7.17 10.87
N PHE A 101 -8.99 7.28 10.68
CA PHE A 101 -8.24 8.51 10.88
C PHE A 101 -7.61 8.97 9.55
N ASN A 102 -7.37 10.27 9.41
CA ASN A 102 -6.77 10.81 8.18
C ASN A 102 -5.25 10.56 8.17
N VAL A 103 -4.75 10.05 7.05
CA VAL A 103 -3.31 9.89 6.77
C VAL A 103 -2.80 11.12 6.02
N GLY A 104 -3.53 11.56 4.99
CA GLY A 104 -3.15 12.72 4.20
C GLY A 104 -4.14 13.09 3.11
N SER A 105 -3.76 14.07 2.29
CA SER A 105 -4.45 14.45 1.05
C SER A 105 -3.42 14.60 -0.06
N TYR A 106 -3.70 14.02 -1.22
CA TYR A 106 -2.73 13.88 -2.31
C TYR A 106 -3.36 14.27 -3.65
N VAL A 107 -2.51 14.72 -4.57
CA VAL A 107 -2.88 14.99 -5.96
C VAL A 107 -2.13 13.99 -6.83
N LEU A 108 -2.86 13.06 -7.44
CA LEU A 108 -2.30 12.10 -8.39
C LEU A 108 -2.15 12.75 -9.77
N ASN A 109 -1.10 12.40 -10.51
CA ASN A 109 -0.85 12.87 -11.86
C ASN A 109 -1.80 12.20 -12.87
N GLN A 110 -2.16 12.93 -13.92
CA GLN A 110 -2.83 12.37 -15.09
C GLN A 110 -1.81 11.69 -16.02
N PRO A 111 -1.92 10.37 -16.30
CA PRO A 111 -1.04 9.71 -17.26
C PRO A 111 -1.30 10.26 -18.67
N LYS A 112 -0.24 10.68 -19.36
CA LYS A 112 -0.30 11.28 -20.71
C LYS A 112 -0.08 10.26 -21.82
N ASP A 113 0.84 9.33 -21.58
CA ASP A 113 1.34 8.37 -22.57
C ASP A 113 0.96 6.93 -22.21
N LEU A 114 1.22 5.99 -23.13
CA LEU A 114 1.09 4.55 -22.90
C LEU A 114 2.42 3.85 -23.24
N PRO A 115 2.84 2.83 -22.46
CA PRO A 115 2.32 2.50 -21.13
C PRO A 115 2.73 3.56 -20.10
N PHE A 116 2.19 3.51 -18.89
CA PHE A 116 2.46 4.49 -17.84
C PHE A 116 2.85 3.84 -16.51
N GLY A 117 3.68 4.55 -15.75
CA GLY A 117 4.09 4.16 -14.39
C GLY A 117 3.11 4.64 -13.31
N PRO A 118 3.39 4.30 -12.03
CA PRO A 118 2.63 4.78 -10.89
C PRO A 118 3.05 6.20 -10.46
N ASP A 119 2.18 6.85 -9.70
CA ASP A 119 2.62 7.81 -8.69
C ASP A 119 2.97 7.07 -7.40
N GLU A 120 4.07 7.44 -6.74
CA GLU A 120 4.35 7.01 -5.36
C GLU A 120 3.85 8.07 -4.37
N ILE A 121 3.13 7.64 -3.33
CA ILE A 121 2.77 8.47 -2.18
C ILE A 121 3.30 7.86 -0.88
N LEU A 122 3.92 8.68 -0.03
CA LEU A 122 4.30 8.29 1.33
C LEU A 122 3.06 8.31 2.23
N LEU A 123 2.90 7.26 3.05
CA LEU A 123 1.77 7.04 3.95
C LEU A 123 2.20 7.04 5.42
N ASP A 124 3.39 6.50 5.73
CA ASP A 124 4.02 6.46 7.06
C ASP A 124 3.01 6.15 8.19
N THR A 125 2.27 5.03 8.07
CA THR A 125 1.11 4.72 8.91
C THR A 125 0.97 3.24 9.25
N THR A 126 0.40 2.94 10.42
CA THR A 126 0.09 1.56 10.84
C THR A 126 -1.41 1.28 10.67
N ALA A 127 -1.78 0.32 9.81
CA ALA A 127 -3.18 0.04 9.48
C ALA A 127 -3.42 -1.40 8.99
N GLN A 128 -4.66 -1.87 9.08
CA GLN A 128 -5.15 -3.01 8.28
C GLN A 128 -5.97 -2.52 7.07
N TYR A 129 -6.72 -1.44 7.23
CA TYR A 129 -7.62 -0.93 6.21
C TYR A 129 -7.13 0.42 5.70
N ILE A 130 -6.98 0.56 4.39
CA ILE A 130 -6.67 1.83 3.72
C ILE A 130 -7.83 2.22 2.81
N LYS A 131 -8.31 3.46 2.94
CA LYS A 131 -9.43 3.99 2.16
C LYS A 131 -8.96 5.21 1.38
N PHE A 132 -9.14 5.16 0.06
CA PHE A 132 -8.95 6.30 -0.83
C PHE A 132 -10.30 6.95 -1.08
N THR A 133 -10.58 8.05 -0.38
CA THR A 133 -11.77 8.87 -0.59
C THR A 133 -11.53 9.84 -1.76
N LEU A 134 -12.22 9.59 -2.86
CA LEU A 134 -12.02 10.27 -4.15
C LEU A 134 -12.81 11.58 -4.19
N LYS A 135 -12.12 12.69 -4.50
CA LYS A 135 -12.69 14.04 -4.46
C LYS A 135 -12.92 14.63 -5.85
N SER A 136 -12.08 14.31 -6.83
CA SER A 136 -12.15 14.85 -8.20
C SER A 136 -11.42 13.98 -9.23
N ASN A 137 -11.64 14.27 -10.51
CA ASN A 137 -10.91 13.71 -11.64
C ASN A 137 -10.36 14.81 -12.57
N TYR A 138 -9.77 14.42 -13.69
CA TYR A 138 -9.24 15.31 -14.71
C TYR A 138 -10.25 15.75 -15.80
N GLY A 139 -11.56 15.71 -15.52
CA GLY A 139 -12.60 16.39 -16.32
C GLY A 139 -13.67 15.51 -16.97
N ASP A 140 -13.72 14.19 -16.71
CA ASP A 140 -14.90 13.39 -17.11
C ASP A 140 -16.09 13.70 -16.17
N ALA A 141 -17.25 14.04 -16.72
CA ALA A 141 -18.40 14.45 -15.91
C ALA A 141 -19.09 13.30 -15.15
N ASN A 142 -18.81 12.03 -15.50
CA ASN A 142 -19.56 10.87 -15.04
C ASN A 142 -18.69 9.79 -14.39
N TYR A 143 -17.43 9.66 -14.83
CA TYR A 143 -16.58 8.53 -14.50
C TYR A 143 -15.27 8.93 -13.82
N ILE A 144 -14.80 8.09 -12.90
CA ILE A 144 -13.49 8.20 -12.26
C ILE A 144 -12.92 6.79 -12.08
N GLY A 145 -11.60 6.61 -12.16
CA GLY A 145 -11.00 5.29 -12.03
C GLY A 145 -9.53 5.30 -11.67
N LEU A 146 -9.03 4.10 -11.40
CA LEU A 146 -7.63 3.76 -11.17
C LEU A 146 -7.33 2.48 -11.96
N SER A 147 -6.04 2.20 -12.18
CA SER A 147 -5.56 1.01 -12.87
C SER A 147 -5.11 -0.07 -11.89
N GLU A 148 -4.15 0.23 -11.02
CA GLU A 148 -3.56 -0.68 -10.03
C GLU A 148 -3.14 0.13 -8.79
N VAL A 149 -3.17 -0.47 -7.60
CA VAL A 149 -2.66 0.08 -6.34
C VAL A 149 -1.85 -1.00 -5.61
N LYS A 150 -0.62 -0.66 -5.25
CA LYS A 150 0.26 -1.51 -4.41
C LYS A 150 0.64 -0.76 -3.14
N PHE A 151 0.83 -1.48 -2.04
CA PHE A 151 1.27 -0.95 -0.75
C PHE A 151 2.59 -1.59 -0.34
N PHE A 152 3.45 -0.82 0.33
CA PHE A 152 4.77 -1.27 0.76
C PHE A 152 4.95 -1.04 2.25
N SER A 153 5.60 -2.00 2.92
CA SER A 153 5.96 -1.88 4.33
C SER A 153 7.29 -1.17 4.51
N GLU A 154 7.49 -0.58 5.69
CA GLU A 154 8.81 -0.11 6.10
C GLU A 154 9.88 -1.22 6.05
N LEU A 155 11.13 -0.77 5.95
CA LEU A 155 12.31 -1.62 6.05
C LEU A 155 12.52 -2.02 7.51
N LEU A 156 12.17 -3.24 7.90
CA LEU A 156 12.77 -3.81 9.09
C LEU A 156 14.28 -3.99 8.81
N PRO A 157 15.20 -3.30 9.53
CA PRO A 157 16.59 -3.70 9.50
C PRO A 157 16.64 -5.13 10.01
N ILE A 158 17.28 -6.03 9.26
CA ILE A 158 17.36 -7.45 9.62
C ILE A 158 17.99 -7.52 11.01
N SER A 159 17.18 -7.80 12.03
CA SER A 159 17.69 -7.94 13.38
C SER A 159 18.57 -9.18 13.40
N ALA A 160 19.86 -8.98 13.68
CA ALA A 160 20.73 -10.10 14.01
C ALA A 160 20.03 -10.89 15.12
N PRO A 161 19.91 -12.22 15.00
CA PRO A 161 18.90 -13.00 15.70
C PRO A 161 18.93 -12.72 17.20
N ALA A 162 17.76 -12.38 17.76
CA ALA A 162 17.56 -11.99 19.15
C ALA A 162 17.98 -13.10 20.12
N SER A 163 19.27 -13.14 20.43
CA SER A 163 19.90 -14.11 21.30
C SER A 163 19.75 -13.66 22.75
N ILE A 164 18.57 -13.93 23.33
CA ILE A 164 18.17 -13.48 24.68
C ILE A 164 18.09 -14.66 25.68
N VAL A 165 18.89 -14.57 26.77
CA VAL A 165 18.69 -15.02 28.19
C VAL A 165 18.31 -16.51 28.44
N LEU A 166 19.00 -17.34 29.26
CA LEU A 166 20.24 -17.25 30.09
C LEU A 166 20.81 -18.69 30.29
N PHE A 167 21.95 -18.95 30.96
CA PHE A 167 22.14 -19.03 32.42
C PHE A 167 23.63 -19.10 32.78
N GLY A 168 24.07 -18.47 33.89
CA GLY A 168 25.48 -18.55 34.32
C GLY A 168 25.93 -17.74 35.53
N LEU A 169 25.03 -17.14 36.32
CA LEU A 169 25.41 -16.50 37.59
C LEU A 169 25.43 -17.54 38.73
N GLY A 170 26.63 -18.06 39.01
CA GLY A 170 26.92 -18.86 40.20
C GLY A 170 28.14 -18.30 40.93
N LEU A 171 27.92 -17.33 41.82
CA LEU A 171 28.99 -16.70 42.61
C LEU A 171 29.10 -17.31 44.02
N ILE A 172 30.33 -17.63 44.40
CA ILE A 172 30.89 -17.67 45.76
C ILE A 172 30.54 -18.89 46.65
N GLY A 173 31.61 -19.59 47.03
CA GLY A 173 31.71 -20.39 48.26
C GLY A 173 33.17 -20.40 48.76
N LEU A 174 33.47 -19.66 49.83
CA LEU A 174 34.81 -19.61 50.44
C LEU A 174 35.15 -20.91 51.17
N GLY A 175 36.42 -21.34 51.14
CA GLY A 175 36.84 -22.65 51.67
C GLY A 175 38.30 -22.79 52.14
N LEU A 176 38.80 -21.84 52.92
CA LEU A 176 39.95 -21.95 53.86
C LEU A 176 41.36 -22.38 53.37
N LEU A 177 42.34 -21.56 53.77
CA LEU A 177 43.77 -21.88 53.82
C LEU A 177 44.07 -23.13 54.67
N ARG A 178 45.03 -23.95 54.25
CA ARG A 178 45.97 -24.59 55.18
C ARG A 178 47.39 -24.64 54.62
N LYS A 179 48.33 -24.10 55.40
CA LYS A 179 49.77 -24.04 55.13
C LYS A 179 50.49 -25.02 56.07
N LYS A 180 51.66 -25.51 55.61
CA LYS A 180 52.68 -26.34 56.29
C LYS A 180 52.53 -27.85 56.11
N GLY A 181 53.70 -28.46 55.90
CA GLY A 181 54.01 -29.80 55.42
C GLY A 181 55.31 -29.67 54.65
#